data_AF-A0A0R2CRE5-F1
#
_entry.id   AF-A0A0R2CRE5-F1
#
_cell.length_a   1.000
_cell.length_b   1.000
_cell.length_c   1.000
_cell.angle_alpha   90.00
_cell.angle_beta   90.00
_cell.angle_gamma   90.00
#
_symmetry.space_group_name_H-M   'P 1'
#
loop_
_entity.id
_entity.type
_entity.pdbx_description
1 polymer ?
#
loop_
_entity_poly.entity_id
_entity_poly.type
_entity_poly.pdbx_seq_one_letter_code
_entity_poly.pdbx_strand_id
1 'polypeptide(L)' 'MAENTDWLLQQVEELKKKQPAYEDRAFLTALQTVIKEQASRSAQIQGELDGRLWNPGKW' A
#
# COMPACT_ATOMS: atom_id res chain seq x y z
N MET A 1 5.02 -8.95 -1.05
CA MET A 1 4.66 -7.50 -0.95
C MET A 1 3.25 -7.24 -1.45
N ALA A 2 2.89 -7.59 -2.69
CA ALA A 2 1.52 -7.44 -3.19
C ALA A 2 0.49 -8.21 -2.34
N GLU A 3 0.80 -9.47 -2.00
CA GLU A 3 -0.07 -10.32 -1.16
C GLU A 3 -0.36 -9.73 0.24
N ASN A 4 0.63 -9.13 0.89
CA ASN A 4 0.45 -8.48 2.19
C ASN A 4 -0.43 -7.21 2.09
N THR A 5 -0.33 -6.48 0.98
CA THR A 5 -1.16 -5.30 0.72
C THR A 5 -2.61 -5.71 0.48
N ASP A 6 -2.84 -6.75 -0.30
CA ASP A 6 -4.20 -7.25 -0.61
C ASP A 6 -4.89 -7.79 0.64
N TRP A 7 -4.17 -8.57 1.45
CA TRP A 7 -4.67 -9.03 2.74
C TRP A 7 -5.05 -7.85 3.64
N LEU A 8 -4.19 -6.83 3.76
CA LEU A 8 -4.46 -5.66 4.59
C LEU A 8 -5.67 -4.87 4.09
N LEU A 9 -5.81 -4.68 2.77
CA LEU A 9 -6.96 -4.01 2.17
C LEU A 9 -8.27 -4.75 2.46
N GLN A 10 -8.25 -6.09 2.44
CA GLN A 10 -9.41 -6.92 2.81
C GLN A 10 -9.78 -6.74 4.28
N GLN A 11 -8.80 -6.73 5.19
CA GLN A 11 -9.08 -6.51 6.63
C GLN A 11 -9.70 -5.14 6.88
N VAL A 12 -9.20 -4.08 6.24
CA VAL A 12 -9.77 -2.73 6.36
C VAL A 12 -11.19 -2.68 5.77
N GLU A 13 -11.44 -3.39 4.67
CA GLU A 13 -12.78 -3.50 4.08
C GLU A 13 -13.77 -4.21 5.01
N GLU A 14 -13.35 -5.30 5.66
CA GLU A 14 -14.19 -6.01 6.64
C GLU A 14 -14.52 -5.15 7.86
N LEU A 15 -13.54 -4.37 8.37
CA LEU A 15 -13.77 -3.41 9.44
C LEU A 15 -14.76 -2.32 9.01
N LYS A 16 -14.60 -1.78 7.79
CA LYS A 16 -15.49 -0.73 7.26
C LYS A 16 -16.94 -1.22 7.16
N LYS A 17 -17.15 -2.46 6.71
CA LYS A 17 -18.48 -3.08 6.61
C LYS A 17 -19.17 -3.23 7.95
N LYS A 18 -18.41 -3.45 9.02
CA LYS A 18 -18.93 -3.62 10.39
C LYS A 18 -19.14 -2.29 11.12
N GLN A 19 -18.72 -1.16 10.54
CA GLN A 19 -18.74 0.11 11.24
C GLN A 19 -19.99 0.94 10.95
N PRO A 20 -20.85 1.22 11.97
CA PRO A 20 -22.09 1.97 11.75
C PRO A 20 -21.84 3.49 11.64
N ALA A 21 -20.89 4.00 12.43
CA ALA A 21 -20.56 5.42 12.47
C ALA A 21 -19.99 5.89 11.12
N TYR A 22 -20.45 7.06 10.67
CA TYR A 22 -20.03 7.61 9.39
C TYR A 22 -18.56 8.05 9.43
N GLU A 23 -18.13 8.77 10.47
CA GLU A 23 -16.75 9.27 10.54
C GLU A 23 -15.74 8.14 10.48
N ASP A 24 -16.01 7.05 11.20
CA ASP A 24 -15.11 5.90 11.25
C ASP A 24 -15.10 5.12 9.92
N ARG A 25 -16.23 5.03 9.20
CA ARG A 25 -16.24 4.49 7.83
C ARG A 25 -15.46 5.37 6.85
N ALA A 26 -15.56 6.69 6.99
CA ALA A 26 -14.81 7.64 6.19
C ALA A 26 -13.30 7.49 6.45
N PHE A 27 -12.91 7.37 7.72
CA PHE A 27 -11.53 7.09 8.12
C PHE A 27 -11.01 5.80 7.48
N LEU A 28 -11.74 4.69 7.58
CA LEU A 28 -11.33 3.41 7.00
C LEU A 28 -11.24 3.48 5.46
N THR A 29 -12.10 4.26 4.82
CA THR A 29 -12.02 4.52 3.37
C THR A 29 -10.75 5.28 3.01
N ALA A 30 -10.41 6.33 3.76
CA ALA A 30 -9.16 7.08 3.54
C ALA A 30 -7.92 6.22 3.80
N LEU A 31 -7.96 5.35 4.81
CA LEU A 31 -6.89 4.41 5.11
C LEU A 31 -6.60 3.47 3.93
N GLN A 32 -7.63 2.97 3.24
CA GLN A 32 -7.46 2.14 2.03
C GLN A 32 -6.69 2.88 0.93
N THR A 33 -6.90 4.19 0.78
CA THR A 33 -6.14 5.03 -0.16
C THR A 33 -4.67 5.11 0.24
N VAL A 34 -4.39 5.40 1.51
CA VAL A 34 -3.01 5.50 2.03
C VAL A 34 -2.25 4.18 1.85
N ILE A 35 -2.88 3.03 2.13
CA ILE A 35 -2.26 1.71 1.95
C ILE A 35 -1.80 1.51 0.50
N LYS A 36 -2.63 1.87 -0.48
CA LYS A 36 -2.30 1.75 -1.91
C LYS A 36 -1.14 2.65 -2.29
N GLU A 37 -1.11 3.88 -1.80
CA GLU A 37 0.00 4.80 -2.04
C GLU A 37 1.32 4.27 -1.47
N GLN A 38 1.31 3.73 -0.25
CA GLN A 38 2.52 3.15 0.36
C GLN A 38 3.02 1.92 -0.41
N ALA A 39 2.13 1.08 -0.90
CA ALA A 39 2.50 -0.04 -1.75
C ALA A 39 3.15 0.45 -3.06
N SER A 40 2.59 1.48 -3.69
CA SER A 40 3.16 2.09 -4.90
C SER A 40 4.54 2.68 -4.65
N ARG A 41 4.72 3.45 -3.58
CA ARG A 41 6.02 4.02 -3.19
C ARG A 41 7.06 2.95 -2.90
N SER A 42 6.67 1.85 -2.25
CA SER A 42 7.58 0.75 -1.96
C SER A 42 8.08 0.08 -3.25
N ALA A 43 7.19 -0.15 -4.22
CA ALA A 43 7.58 -0.63 -5.56
C ALA A 43 8.46 0.38 -6.30
N GLN A 44 8.11 1.68 -6.18
CA GLN A 44 8.90 2.88 -6.45
C GLN A 44 10.40 2.69 -6.15
N ILE A 45 10.63 2.62 -4.84
CA ILE A 45 11.96 2.57 -4.22
C ILE A 45 12.71 1.29 -4.62
N GLN A 46 12.03 0.15 -4.65
CA GLN A 46 12.66 -1.11 -5.06
C GLN A 46 13.18 -1.02 -6.50
N GLY A 47 12.37 -0.49 -7.43
CA GLY A 47 12.77 -0.30 -8.82
C GLY A 47 13.95 0.68 -8.97
N GLU A 48 13.96 1.76 -8.19
CA GLU A 48 15.11 2.68 -8.17
C GLU A 48 16.39 2.02 -7.66
N LEU A 49 16.29 1.23 -6.59
CA LEU A 49 17.44 0.50 -6.04
C LEU A 49 17.97 -0.50 -7.07
N ASP A 50 17.10 -1.29 -7.68
CA ASP A 50 17.47 -2.28 -8.70
C ASP A 50 18.11 -1.60 -9.93
N GLY A 51 17.57 -0.48 -10.38
CA GLY A 51 18.13 0.30 -11.51
C GLY A 51 19.50 0.92 -11.19
N ARG A 52 19.74 1.35 -9.95
CA ARG A 52 21.06 1.85 -9.51
C ARG A 52 22.07 0.71 -9.37
N LEU A 53 21.64 -0.47 -8.95
CA LEU A 53 22.47 -1.68 -8.83
C LEU A 53 22.83 -2.24 -10.21
N TRP A 54 21.92 -2.17 -11.18
CA TRP A 54 22.16 -2.54 -12.58
C TRP A 54 22.79 -1.39 -13.39
N ASN A 55 23.71 -0.61 -12.80
CA ASN A 55 24.49 0.37 -13.56
C ASN A 55 25.81 -0.25 -14.03
N PRO A 56 25.92 -0.69 -15.30
CA PRO A 56 27.14 -1.29 -15.84
C PRO A 56 28.30 -0.29 -16.04
N GLY A 57 28.20 0.95 -15.57
CA GLY A 57 29.33 1.90 -15.55
C GLY A 57 30.15 1.87 -14.25
N LYS A 58 29.83 1.00 -13.29
CA LYS A 58 30.48 0.90 -11.96
C LYS A 58 31.13 -0.46 -11.66
N TRP A 59 31.37 -1.29 -12.69
CA TRP A 59 32.28 -2.44 -12.61
C TRP A 59 33.57 -2.13 -13.35
#